data_AF-A0A2X1QR89-F1
#
_entry.id   AF-A0A2X1QR89-F1
#
_cell.length_a   1.000
_cell.length_b   1.000
_cell.length_c   1.000
_cell.angle_alpha   90.00
_cell.angle_beta   90.00
_cell.angle_gamma   90.00
#
_symmetry.space_group_name_H-M   'P 1'
#
loop_
_entity.id
_entity.type
_entity.pdbx_description
1 polymer ?
#
loop_
_entity_poly.entity_id
_entity_poly.type
_entity_poly.pdbx_seq_one_letter_code
_entity_poly.pdbx_strand_id
1 'polypeptide(L)' 'MNSENSFSSSEHITVLLHEAVNGLALKENGIYIDGTFGRGGHSRFILSQLSF' A
#
# COMPACT_ATOMS: atom_id res chain seq x y z
N MET A 1 -19.42 -28.86 20.74
CA MET A 1 -19.59 -27.42 20.48
C MET A 1 -18.38 -26.71 21.06
N ASN A 2 -17.33 -26.49 20.27
CA ASN A 2 -16.26 -25.56 20.63
C ASN A 2 -16.16 -24.56 19.48
N SER A 3 -16.67 -23.37 19.74
CA SER A 3 -16.72 -22.24 18.83
C SER A 3 -15.30 -21.74 18.60
N GLU A 4 -14.72 -22.04 17.45
CA GLU A 4 -13.51 -21.36 16.99
C GLU A 4 -13.84 -19.87 16.84
N ASN A 5 -13.18 -19.04 17.63
CA ASN A 5 -13.37 -17.60 17.59
C ASN A 5 -12.62 -17.06 16.36
N SER A 6 -13.27 -17.13 15.20
CA SER A 6 -12.76 -16.62 13.93
C SER A 6 -12.89 -15.10 13.89
N PHE A 7 -12.02 -14.41 14.63
CA PHE A 7 -11.81 -12.98 14.42
C PHE A 7 -11.14 -12.77 13.05
N SER A 8 -11.97 -12.62 12.01
CA SER A 8 -11.54 -12.05 10.74
C SER A 8 -11.11 -10.62 11.01
N SER A 9 -9.80 -10.37 11.10
CA SER A 9 -9.27 -9.01 11.15
C SER A 9 -9.69 -8.31 9.86
N SER A 10 -10.50 -7.24 9.95
CA SER A 10 -10.86 -6.44 8.78
C SER A 10 -9.61 -6.10 7.97
N GLU A 11 -9.63 -6.43 6.68
CA GLU A 11 -8.49 -6.20 5.80
C GLU A 11 -8.18 -4.69 5.77
N HIS A 12 -6.90 -4.35 5.90
CA HIS A 12 -6.51 -2.96 5.92
C HIS A 12 -6.57 -2.37 4.52
N ILE A 13 -7.44 -1.40 4.32
CA ILE A 13 -7.60 -0.67 3.08
C ILE A 13 -6.70 0.57 3.11
N THR A 14 -5.88 0.74 2.06
CA THR A 14 -5.03 1.93 1.93
C THR A 14 -5.86 3.09 1.41
N VAL A 15 -5.91 4.17 2.18
CA VAL A 15 -6.71 5.36 1.84
C VAL A 15 -6.07 6.11 0.67
N LEU A 16 -6.88 6.49 -0.32
CA LEU A 16 -6.44 7.24 -1.51
C LEU A 16 -5.26 6.59 -2.26
N LEU A 17 -5.26 5.26 -2.37
CA LEU A 17 -4.15 4.51 -2.94
C LEU A 17 -3.74 5.01 -4.33
N HIS A 18 -4.72 5.14 -5.24
CA HIS A 18 -4.47 5.51 -6.63
C HIS A 18 -4.18 7.00 -6.75
N GLU A 19 -4.94 7.85 -6.07
CA GLU A 19 -4.80 9.29 -6.12
C GLU A 19 -3.43 9.74 -5.59
N ALA A 20 -2.99 9.17 -4.46
CA ALA A 20 -1.69 9.48 -3.87
C ALA A 20 -0.53 9.05 -4.78
N VAL A 21 -0.61 7.85 -5.37
CA VAL A 21 0.45 7.35 -6.28
C VAL A 21 0.45 8.06 -7.62
N ASN A 22 -0.73 8.39 -8.18
CA ASN A 22 -0.82 9.19 -9.40
C ASN A 22 -0.28 10.61 -9.17
N GLY A 23 -0.55 11.22 -8.01
CA GLY A 23 -0.06 12.54 -7.64
C GLY A 23 1.46 12.64 -7.51
N LEU A 24 2.14 11.51 -7.25
CA LEU A 24 3.61 11.45 -7.22
C LEU A 24 4.25 11.59 -8.60
N ALA A 25 3.48 11.45 -9.69
CA ALA A 25 3.94 11.55 -11.08
C ALA A 25 5.23 10.74 -11.31
N LEU A 26 5.14 9.43 -11.04
CA LEU A 26 6.28 8.51 -10.97
C LEU A 26 7.26 8.67 -12.15
N LYS A 27 8.54 8.53 -11.85
CA LYS A 27 9.68 8.59 -12.77
C LYS A 27 10.38 7.24 -12.71
N GLU A 28 10.78 6.74 -13.87
CA GLU A 28 11.42 5.43 -14.04
C GLU A 28 12.61 5.21 -13.10
N ASN A 29 13.46 6.23 -12.93
CA ASN A 29 14.62 6.20 -12.03
C ASN A 29 14.45 7.10 -10.80
N GLY A 30 13.19 7.32 -10.38
CA GLY A 30 12.87 8.17 -9.24
C GLY A 30 13.26 7.53 -7.90
N ILE A 31 13.68 8.36 -6.95
CA ILE A 31 13.90 7.95 -5.55
C ILE A 31 12.74 8.48 -4.73
N TYR A 32 12.04 7.58 -4.03
CA TYR A 32 10.85 7.89 -3.24
C TYR A 32 11.09 7.58 -1.77
N ILE A 33 10.59 8.44 -0.89
CA ILE A 33 10.63 8.25 0.56
C ILE A 33 9.20 8.10 1.06
N ASP A 34 8.87 6.96 1.65
CA ASP A 34 7.64 6.77 2.39
C ASP A 34 7.85 7.15 3.86
N GLY A 35 7.57 8.41 4.19
CA GLY A 35 7.73 8.95 5.55
C GLY A 35 6.73 8.39 6.57
N THR A 36 5.75 7.61 6.13
CA THR A 36 4.64 7.11 6.94
C THR A 36 4.33 5.65 6.60
N PHE A 37 5.37 4.84 6.39
CA PHE A 37 5.30 3.48 5.82
C PHE A 37 4.08 2.66 6.24
N GLY A 38 3.70 2.69 7.53
CA GLY A 38 2.48 2.05 8.00
C GLY A 38 2.43 0.55 7.65
N ARG A 39 1.33 0.08 7.07
CA ARG A 39 1.22 -1.30 6.54
C ARG A 39 1.76 -1.46 5.10
N GLY A 40 2.41 -0.44 4.56
CA GLY A 40 3.13 -0.47 3.28
C GLY A 40 2.26 -0.46 2.03
N GLY A 41 0.99 -0.06 2.14
CA GLY A 41 0.06 -0.08 1.01
C GLY A 41 0.47 0.80 -0.17
N HIS A 42 0.84 2.06 0.11
CA HIS A 42 1.34 2.98 -0.92
C HIS A 42 2.70 2.52 -1.45
N SER A 43 3.65 2.20 -0.57
CA SER A 43 4.96 1.66 -0.97
C SER A 43 4.85 0.46 -1.92
N ARG A 44 3.99 -0.51 -1.61
CA ARG A 44 3.77 -1.69 -2.46
C ARG A 44 3.20 -1.34 -3.83
N PHE A 45 2.25 -0.40 -3.87
CA PHE A 45 1.66 0.01 -5.13
C PHE A 45 2.65 0.81 -5.98
N ILE A 46 3.45 1.72 -5.40
CA ILE A 46 4.53 2.42 -6.11
C ILE A 46 5.49 1.41 -6.76
N LEU A 47 5.98 0.44 -6.00
CA LEU A 47 6.91 -0.58 -6.52
C LEU A 47 6.29 -1.44 -7.63
N SER A 48 4.98 -1.70 -7.57
CA SER A 48 4.27 -2.45 -8.63
C SER A 48 4.17 -1.70 -9.97
N GLN A 49 4.35 -0.37 -9.95
CA GLN A 49 4.29 0.48 -11.15
C GLN A 49 5.67 0.76 -11.74
N LEU A 50 6.75 0.36 -11.04
CA LEU A 50 8.11 0.51 -11.54
C LEU A 50 8.49 -0.75 -12.33
N SER A 51 8.91 -0.56 -13.57
CA SER A 51 9.46 -1.62 -14.43
C SER A 51 10.92 -1.86 -14.07
N PHE A 52 11.32 -3.12 -13.92
CA PHE A 52 12.73 -3.54 -13.84
C PHE A 52 13.17 -4.16 -15.15
#